data_AF-A0A0J6JT62-F1
#
_entry.id   AF-A0A0J6JT62-F1
#
_cell.length_a   1.000
_cell.length_b   1.000
_cell.length_c   1.000
_cell.angle_alpha   90.00
_cell.angle_beta   90.00
_cell.angle_gamma   90.00
#
_symmetry.space_group_name_H-M   'P 1'
#
loop_
_entity.id
_entity.type
_entity.pdbx_description
1 polymer ?
#
loop_
_entity_poly.entity_id
_entity_poly.type
_entity_poly.pdbx_seq_one_letter_code
_entity_poly.pdbx_strand_id
1 'polypeptide(L)'
;MDLSVSWLGMQMASPLFNASGVHCRTKEELEQLRRSAAGAVVTKSCTLAPRAGNPEPRYRRTALGSINSMGLPNEGYRYYLDYAQAYDDAKPLFLSISGMTLEDTLTILAELAALKLPCLPEVNLSCPNLPGKPQLGYDFAASAEALAEISRVYARPFGVKLPPYFDPVHFAAMAAVLNGFPLLRFVTCINSVGNGLVIDLDSEAAVIKPKGGLGGLGGD
;
A
#
# COMPACT_ATOMS: atom_id res chain seq x y z
N MET A 1 8.89 13.26 -26.34
CA MET A 1 9.43 13.34 -24.97
C MET A 1 9.57 11.92 -24.48
N ASP A 2 10.71 11.57 -23.88
CA ASP A 2 10.97 10.25 -23.30
C ASP A 2 10.57 10.27 -21.82
N LEU A 3 9.76 9.30 -21.39
CA LEU A 3 9.30 9.15 -20.00
C LEU A 3 9.99 7.99 -19.29
N SER A 4 10.94 7.31 -19.94
CA SER A 4 11.63 6.17 -19.35
C SER A 4 12.45 6.58 -18.12
N VAL A 5 12.49 5.70 -17.13
CA VAL A 5 13.22 5.93 -15.87
C VAL A 5 13.96 4.66 -15.43
N SER A 6 15.17 4.86 -14.91
CA SER A 6 15.95 3.84 -14.22
C SER A 6 15.83 4.07 -12.71
N TRP A 7 15.18 3.15 -12.00
CA TRP A 7 14.92 3.29 -10.56
C TRP A 7 15.08 1.96 -9.85
N LEU A 8 15.78 1.95 -8.71
CA LEU A 8 16.07 0.74 -7.93
C LEU A 8 16.77 -0.38 -8.74
N GLY A 9 17.53 0.00 -9.77
CA GLY A 9 18.18 -0.96 -10.69
C GLY A 9 17.25 -1.57 -11.74
N MET A 10 16.00 -1.10 -11.81
CA MET A 10 15.00 -1.55 -12.77
C MET A 10 14.75 -0.48 -13.84
N GLN A 11 14.50 -0.92 -15.07
CA GLN A 11 14.08 -0.04 -16.16
C GLN A 11 12.56 -0.01 -16.23
N MET A 12 11.97 1.19 -16.29
CA MET A 12 10.54 1.39 -16.47
C MET A 12 10.31 2.30 -17.67
N ALA A 13 9.34 1.95 -18.52
CA ALA A 13 8.98 2.76 -19.69
C ALA A 13 8.34 4.11 -19.32
N SER A 14 7.88 4.24 -18.08
CA SER A 14 7.23 5.44 -17.52
C SER A 14 7.32 5.39 -15.99
N PRO A 15 7.34 6.52 -15.27
CA PRO A 15 7.20 6.52 -13.80
C PRO A 15 5.75 6.25 -13.34
N LEU A 16 4.79 6.15 -14.25
CA LEU A 16 3.36 6.02 -13.92
C LEU A 16 2.95 4.56 -13.75
N PHE A 17 2.31 4.24 -12.63
CA PHE A 17 1.71 2.95 -12.35
C PHE A 17 0.57 3.09 -11.34
N ASN A 18 -0.18 2.00 -11.11
CA ASN A 18 -1.35 2.03 -10.25
C ASN A 18 -0.99 2.32 -8.78
N ALA A 19 -1.93 2.88 -8.03
CA ALA A 19 -1.83 2.89 -6.58
C ALA A 19 -2.28 1.53 -6.02
N SER A 20 -1.55 1.00 -5.01
CA SER A 20 -1.97 -0.20 -4.29
C SER A 20 -3.40 -0.01 -3.76
N GLY A 21 -4.28 -0.94 -4.13
CA GLY A 21 -5.69 -0.88 -3.79
C GLY A 21 -6.64 -0.56 -4.93
N VAL A 22 -6.14 -0.04 -6.05
CA VAL A 22 -6.92 0.32 -7.23
C VAL A 22 -6.58 -0.63 -8.37
N HIS A 23 -7.58 -1.40 -8.81
CA HIS A 23 -7.51 -2.28 -9.99
C HIS A 23 -6.31 -3.26 -9.95
N CYS A 24 -6.10 -3.91 -8.81
CA CYS A 24 -4.91 -4.74 -8.57
C CYS A 24 -5.15 -5.85 -7.54
N ARG A 25 -6.40 -6.28 -7.35
CA ARG A 25 -6.82 -7.31 -6.39
C ARG A 25 -6.75 -8.70 -7.02
N THR A 26 -7.25 -8.88 -8.23
CA THR A 26 -7.29 -10.20 -8.88
C THR A 26 -6.16 -10.36 -9.89
N LYS A 27 -5.80 -11.59 -10.23
CA LYS A 27 -4.81 -11.92 -11.28
C LYS A 27 -5.21 -11.30 -12.61
N GLU A 28 -6.51 -11.25 -12.92
CA GLU A 28 -7.03 -10.63 -14.14
C GLU A 28 -6.75 -9.11 -14.16
N GLU A 29 -7.01 -8.40 -13.06
CA GLU A 29 -6.69 -6.97 -12.93
C GLU A 29 -5.17 -6.72 -13.02
N LEU A 30 -4.37 -7.57 -12.38
CA LEU A 30 -2.91 -7.47 -12.44
C LEU A 30 -2.36 -7.70 -13.86
N GLU A 31 -2.92 -8.66 -14.61
CA GLU A 31 -2.57 -8.88 -16.01
C GLU A 31 -3.00 -7.72 -16.92
N GLN A 32 -4.14 -7.09 -16.64
CA GLN A 32 -4.58 -5.89 -17.34
C GLN A 32 -3.59 -4.73 -17.13
N LEU A 33 -3.15 -4.51 -15.89
CA LEU A 33 -2.09 -3.54 -15.59
C LEU A 33 -0.74 -3.90 -16.23
N ARG A 34 -0.35 -5.19 -16.19
CA ARG A 34 0.89 -5.68 -16.81
C ARG A 34 0.91 -5.41 -18.31
N ARG A 35 -0.21 -5.56 -19.00
CA ARG A 35 -0.34 -5.32 -20.45
C ARG A 35 -0.62 -3.86 -20.81
N SER A 36 -0.94 -3.01 -19.84
CA SER A 36 -1.13 -1.57 -20.04
C SER A 36 0.19 -0.83 -20.29
N ALA A 37 0.10 0.47 -20.57
CA ALA A 37 1.25 1.37 -20.70
C ALA A 37 1.90 1.77 -19.35
N ALA A 38 1.42 1.26 -18.21
CA ALA A 38 2.03 1.51 -16.91
C ALA A 38 3.49 1.04 -16.89
N GLY A 39 4.39 1.77 -16.23
CA GLY A 39 5.80 1.40 -16.14
C GLY A 39 6.10 0.32 -15.10
N ALA A 40 5.19 0.09 -14.16
CA ALA A 40 5.24 -0.95 -13.15
C ALA A 40 3.83 -1.43 -12.77
N VAL A 41 3.75 -2.45 -11.91
CA VAL A 41 2.50 -2.91 -11.28
C VAL A 41 2.72 -3.03 -9.78
N VAL A 42 1.78 -2.55 -8.97
CA VAL A 42 1.74 -2.84 -7.53
C VAL A 42 0.48 -3.64 -7.19
N THR A 43 0.63 -4.70 -6.42
CA THR A 43 -0.52 -5.52 -5.98
C THR A 43 -1.36 -4.81 -4.92
N LYS A 44 -2.58 -5.29 -4.72
CA LYS A 44 -3.39 -4.93 -3.55
C LYS A 44 -2.62 -5.26 -2.28
N SER A 45 -2.57 -4.31 -1.33
CA SER A 45 -2.05 -4.58 0.02
C SER A 45 -2.64 -5.87 0.60
N CYS A 46 -1.79 -6.87 0.80
CA CYS A 46 -2.19 -8.19 1.24
C CYS A 46 -2.04 -8.37 2.76
N THR A 47 -2.81 -9.31 3.31
CA THR A 47 -2.71 -9.79 4.69
C THR A 47 -2.33 -11.26 4.73
N LEU A 48 -2.04 -11.80 5.92
CA LEU A 48 -1.68 -13.22 6.10
C LEU A 48 -2.78 -14.16 5.57
N ALA A 49 -4.04 -13.83 5.84
CA ALA A 49 -5.21 -14.53 5.32
C ALA A 49 -6.04 -13.63 4.38
N PRO A 50 -6.86 -14.20 3.49
CA PRO A 50 -7.82 -13.45 2.70
C PRO A 50 -8.79 -12.64 3.57
N ARG A 51 -9.26 -11.52 3.03
CA ARG A 51 -10.20 -10.63 3.72
C ARG A 51 -11.31 -10.18 2.79
N ALA A 52 -12.54 -10.23 3.28
CA ALA A 52 -13.70 -9.69 2.58
C ALA A 52 -13.72 -8.15 2.57
N GLY A 53 -13.03 -7.50 3.52
CA GLY A 53 -13.06 -6.06 3.76
C GLY A 53 -14.23 -5.61 4.64
N ASN A 54 -14.44 -4.29 4.73
CA ASN A 54 -15.54 -3.69 5.51
C ASN A 54 -16.89 -3.85 4.78
N PRO A 55 -18.04 -3.68 5.47
CA PRO A 55 -19.37 -3.71 4.84
C PRO A 55 -19.58 -2.63 3.77
N GLU A 56 -20.39 -2.92 2.77
CA GLU A 56 -20.75 -2.00 1.68
C GLU A 56 -21.98 -1.12 2.02
N PRO A 57 -22.12 0.08 1.41
CA PRO A 57 -21.19 0.75 0.50
C PRO A 57 -19.92 1.26 1.22
N ARG A 58 -18.75 1.07 0.60
CA ARG A 58 -17.44 1.35 1.20
C ARG A 58 -16.48 2.13 0.30
N TYR A 59 -16.97 2.55 -0.85
CA TYR A 59 -16.30 3.43 -1.80
C TYR A 59 -17.38 4.29 -2.45
N ARG A 60 -17.14 5.59 -2.59
CA ARG A 60 -17.98 6.51 -3.35
C ARG A 60 -17.06 7.49 -4.08
N ARG A 61 -17.26 7.64 -5.39
CA ARG A 61 -16.66 8.75 -6.15
C ARG A 61 -17.37 10.05 -5.76
N THR A 62 -16.63 11.15 -5.72
CA THR A 62 -17.11 12.50 -5.45
C THR A 62 -16.75 13.42 -6.61
N ALA A 63 -17.28 14.65 -6.60
CA ALA A 63 -16.94 15.64 -7.63
C ALA A 63 -15.46 16.04 -7.64
N LEU A 64 -14.73 15.79 -6.55
CA LEU A 64 -13.33 16.18 -6.36
C LEU A 64 -12.39 14.98 -6.12
N GLY A 65 -12.85 13.76 -6.39
CA GLY A 65 -12.07 12.54 -6.18
C GLY A 65 -12.91 11.39 -5.62
N SER A 66 -12.52 10.86 -4.46
CA SER A 66 -13.20 9.73 -3.84
C SER A 66 -13.10 9.70 -2.31
N ILE A 67 -14.02 8.96 -1.69
CA ILE A 67 -13.96 8.54 -0.29
C ILE A 67 -14.08 7.01 -0.21
N ASN A 68 -13.24 6.37 0.61
CA ASN A 68 -13.29 4.92 0.78
C ASN A 68 -12.99 4.46 2.21
N SER A 69 -13.61 3.34 2.59
CA SER A 69 -13.28 2.59 3.80
C SER A 69 -13.29 1.09 3.47
N MET A 70 -12.42 0.68 2.53
CA MET A 70 -12.45 -0.66 1.97
C MET A 70 -12.25 -1.77 3.01
N GLY A 71 -11.40 -1.56 4.01
CA GLY A 71 -11.08 -2.56 5.06
C GLY A 71 -10.09 -3.65 4.63
N LEU A 72 -9.22 -3.35 3.67
CA LEU A 72 -8.24 -4.29 3.07
C LEU A 72 -8.87 -5.57 2.48
N PRO A 73 -9.85 -5.49 1.56
CA PRO A 73 -10.33 -6.67 0.85
C PRO A 73 -9.23 -7.19 -0.07
N ASN A 74 -8.80 -8.43 0.12
CA ASN A 74 -7.65 -9.02 -0.58
C ASN A 74 -7.70 -10.55 -0.53
N GLU A 75 -7.00 -11.22 -1.45
CA GLU A 75 -7.00 -12.69 -1.58
C GLU A 75 -5.93 -13.40 -0.71
N GLY A 76 -5.32 -12.70 0.24
CA GLY A 76 -4.24 -13.21 1.09
C GLY A 76 -2.88 -13.21 0.38
N TYR A 77 -1.78 -13.16 1.15
CA TYR A 77 -0.45 -12.96 0.59
C TYR A 77 -0.02 -14.08 -0.37
N ARG A 78 -0.39 -15.34 -0.10
CA ARG A 78 -0.05 -16.49 -0.97
C ARG A 78 -0.61 -16.35 -2.37
N TYR A 79 -1.82 -15.79 -2.53
CA TYR A 79 -2.39 -15.56 -3.86
C TYR A 79 -1.52 -14.63 -4.72
N TYR A 80 -1.00 -13.56 -4.12
CA TYR A 80 -0.12 -12.60 -4.80
C TYR A 80 1.31 -13.16 -4.96
N LEU A 81 1.73 -14.02 -4.03
CA LEU A 81 3.01 -14.72 -4.13
C LEU A 81 3.02 -15.71 -5.28
N ASP A 82 1.95 -16.49 -5.46
CA ASP A 82 1.77 -17.39 -6.59
C ASP A 82 1.78 -16.61 -7.92
N TYR A 83 1.16 -15.41 -7.94
CA TYR A 83 1.24 -14.54 -9.10
C TYR A 83 2.68 -14.08 -9.35
N ALA A 84 3.39 -13.60 -8.33
CA ALA A 84 4.78 -13.17 -8.45
C ALA A 84 5.75 -14.29 -8.85
N GLN A 85 5.48 -15.54 -8.46
CA GLN A 85 6.26 -16.72 -8.87
C GLN A 85 6.11 -17.04 -10.35
N ALA A 86 4.93 -16.82 -10.92
CA ALA A 86 4.65 -17.04 -12.33
C ALA A 86 4.90 -15.80 -13.20
N TYR A 87 5.32 -14.69 -12.59
CA TYR A 87 5.46 -13.40 -13.24
C TYR A 87 6.74 -13.33 -14.07
N ASP A 88 6.63 -12.84 -15.30
CA ASP A 88 7.80 -12.57 -16.14
C ASP A 88 8.40 -11.20 -15.79
N ASP A 89 9.72 -11.07 -15.80
CA ASP A 89 10.40 -9.83 -15.40
C ASP A 89 10.32 -8.70 -16.45
N ALA A 90 9.30 -8.74 -17.30
CA ALA A 90 9.09 -7.78 -18.38
C ALA A 90 8.73 -6.38 -17.86
N LYS A 91 8.11 -6.28 -16.69
CA LYS A 91 7.69 -5.02 -16.06
C LYS A 91 7.84 -5.11 -14.54
N PRO A 92 8.48 -4.16 -13.85
CA PRO A 92 8.64 -4.22 -12.40
C PRO A 92 7.35 -4.50 -11.63
N LEU A 93 7.42 -5.47 -10.70
CA LEU A 93 6.32 -5.85 -9.82
C LEU A 93 6.64 -5.47 -8.37
N PHE A 94 5.70 -4.73 -7.76
CA PHE A 94 5.72 -4.41 -6.35
C PHE A 94 4.65 -5.22 -5.61
N LEU A 95 5.04 -5.84 -4.49
CA LEU A 95 4.10 -6.52 -3.59
C LEU A 95 3.77 -5.61 -2.41
N SER A 96 2.56 -5.07 -2.38
CA SER A 96 2.11 -4.26 -1.25
C SER A 96 1.68 -5.17 -0.09
N ILE A 97 2.23 -4.94 1.10
CA ILE A 97 1.99 -5.78 2.29
C ILE A 97 1.42 -4.90 3.41
N SER A 98 0.31 -5.33 4.02
CA SER A 98 -0.32 -4.64 5.13
C SER A 98 -0.81 -5.67 6.15
N GLY A 99 0.11 -6.34 6.85
CA GLY A 99 -0.23 -7.31 7.89
C GLY A 99 -1.15 -6.70 8.95
N MET A 100 -2.00 -7.53 9.57
CA MET A 100 -2.88 -7.04 10.62
C MET A 100 -2.08 -6.79 11.91
N THR A 101 -0.96 -7.49 12.09
CA THR A 101 0.04 -7.28 13.13
C THR A 101 1.42 -7.10 12.51
N LEU A 102 2.40 -6.68 13.32
CA LEU A 102 3.80 -6.69 12.88
C LEU A 102 4.24 -8.13 12.57
N GLU A 103 3.87 -9.10 13.41
CA GLU A 103 4.18 -10.52 13.20
C GLU A 103 3.68 -11.03 11.84
N ASP A 104 2.44 -10.72 11.45
CA ASP A 104 1.92 -11.06 10.12
C ASP A 104 2.83 -10.53 9.00
N THR A 105 3.27 -9.27 9.14
CA THR A 105 4.14 -8.61 8.17
C THR A 105 5.49 -9.31 8.09
N LEU A 106 6.08 -9.66 9.24
CA LEU A 106 7.35 -10.39 9.31
C LEU A 106 7.23 -11.80 8.72
N THR A 107 6.13 -12.52 8.96
CA THR A 107 5.89 -13.85 8.37
C THR A 107 5.87 -13.78 6.84
N ILE A 108 5.11 -12.83 6.28
CA ILE A 108 5.02 -12.65 4.82
C ILE A 108 6.41 -12.31 4.25
N LEU A 109 7.11 -11.36 4.86
CA LEU A 109 8.44 -10.94 4.40
C LEU A 109 9.48 -12.06 4.49
N ALA A 110 9.45 -12.89 5.54
CA ALA A 110 10.34 -14.04 5.67
C ALA A 110 10.17 -15.03 4.50
N GLU A 111 8.94 -15.29 4.10
CA GLU A 111 8.64 -16.17 2.95
C GLU A 111 9.10 -15.54 1.63
N LEU A 112 8.85 -14.25 1.42
CA LEU A 112 9.38 -13.52 0.26
C LEU A 112 10.92 -13.54 0.20
N ALA A 113 11.59 -13.42 1.35
CA ALA A 113 13.05 -13.48 1.43
C ALA A 113 13.59 -14.86 1.02
N ALA A 114 12.92 -15.93 1.47
CA ALA A 114 13.30 -17.30 1.16
C ALA A 114 13.15 -17.64 -0.34
N LEU A 115 12.07 -17.17 -0.98
CA LEU A 115 11.76 -17.48 -2.37
C LEU A 115 12.58 -16.68 -3.39
N LYS A 116 13.22 -15.58 -2.98
CA LYS A 116 14.06 -14.73 -3.83
C LYS A 116 13.39 -14.25 -5.12
N LEU A 117 12.08 -14.00 -5.07
CA LEU A 117 11.31 -13.58 -6.24
C LEU A 117 11.77 -12.22 -6.78
N PRO A 118 11.56 -11.97 -8.09
CA PRO A 118 11.91 -10.73 -8.76
C PRO A 118 10.84 -9.64 -8.56
N CYS A 119 10.39 -9.48 -7.31
CA CYS A 119 9.45 -8.43 -6.90
C CYS A 119 10.02 -7.66 -5.71
N LEU A 120 9.61 -6.40 -5.57
CA LEU A 120 9.99 -5.55 -4.44
C LEU A 120 8.81 -5.34 -3.48
N PRO A 121 8.97 -5.59 -2.18
CA PRO A 121 7.90 -5.33 -1.23
C PRO A 121 7.76 -3.83 -0.95
N GLU A 122 6.51 -3.38 -0.89
CA GLU A 122 6.08 -2.10 -0.33
C GLU A 122 5.32 -2.37 0.99
N VAL A 123 5.92 -2.06 2.13
CA VAL A 123 5.28 -2.25 3.44
C VAL A 123 4.38 -1.05 3.75
N ASN A 124 3.09 -1.30 3.91
CA ASN A 124 2.09 -0.28 4.14
C ASN A 124 1.97 0.06 5.63
N LEU A 125 2.56 1.19 6.03
CA LEU A 125 2.49 1.70 7.40
C LEU A 125 1.29 2.62 7.63
N SER A 126 0.35 2.70 6.68
CA SER A 126 -0.54 3.86 6.57
C SER A 126 -2.02 3.53 6.39
N CYS A 127 -2.47 2.30 6.63
CA CYS A 127 -3.89 1.97 6.45
C CYS A 127 -4.81 2.68 7.49
N PRO A 128 -5.69 3.64 7.10
CA PRO A 128 -6.55 4.38 8.04
C PRO A 128 -7.86 3.66 8.40
N ASN A 129 -8.15 2.54 7.73
CA ASN A 129 -9.48 1.96 7.65
C ASN A 129 -9.65 0.70 8.50
N LEU A 130 -8.68 0.38 9.37
CA LEU A 130 -8.75 -0.72 10.32
C LEU A 130 -9.39 -0.23 11.64
N PRO A 131 -10.51 -0.82 12.10
CA PRO A 131 -11.11 -0.47 13.37
C PRO A 131 -10.14 -0.69 14.54
N GLY A 132 -10.00 0.31 15.41
CA GLY A 132 -9.20 0.22 16.64
C GLY A 132 -7.68 0.18 16.47
N LYS A 133 -7.15 0.40 15.25
CA LYS A 133 -5.71 0.44 14.99
C LYS A 133 -5.31 1.80 14.40
N PRO A 134 -4.48 2.60 15.09
CA PRO A 134 -3.92 3.81 14.49
C PRO A 134 -2.99 3.43 13.33
N GLN A 135 -2.76 4.36 12.42
CA GLN A 135 -1.78 4.19 11.35
C GLN A 135 -0.39 4.17 11.96
N LEU A 136 0.36 3.08 11.74
CA LEU A 136 1.70 2.90 12.30
C LEU A 136 2.63 4.07 11.95
N GLY A 137 2.51 4.62 10.74
CA GLY A 137 3.29 5.76 10.28
C GLY A 137 3.06 7.07 11.05
N TYR A 138 2.04 7.17 11.90
CA TYR A 138 1.87 8.30 12.83
C TYR A 138 2.50 8.07 14.21
N ASP A 139 3.00 6.87 14.48
CA ASP A 139 3.81 6.56 15.66
C ASP A 139 5.26 6.34 15.20
N PHE A 140 6.11 7.35 15.40
CA PHE A 140 7.48 7.33 14.93
C PHE A 140 8.35 6.30 15.66
N ALA A 141 8.09 6.07 16.95
CA ALA A 141 8.82 5.09 17.74
C ALA A 141 8.45 3.67 17.30
N ALA A 142 7.14 3.38 17.20
CA ALA A 142 6.67 2.09 16.72
C ALA A 142 7.06 1.83 15.26
N SER A 143 7.12 2.88 14.42
CA SER A 143 7.65 2.77 13.06
C SER A 143 9.12 2.38 13.04
N ALA A 144 9.95 2.96 13.90
CA ALA A 144 11.36 2.60 14.02
C ALA A 144 11.55 1.15 14.48
N GLU A 145 10.79 0.71 15.49
CA GLU A 145 10.81 -0.67 15.97
C GLU A 145 10.40 -1.66 14.88
N ALA A 146 9.30 -1.38 14.18
CA ALA A 146 8.82 -2.21 13.08
C ALA A 146 9.85 -2.32 11.95
N LEU A 147 10.48 -1.20 11.57
CA LEU A 147 11.50 -1.18 10.50
C LEU A 147 12.78 -1.91 10.89
N ALA A 148 13.15 -1.92 12.17
CA ALA A 148 14.27 -2.71 12.68
C ALA A 148 14.00 -4.21 12.53
N GLU A 149 12.82 -4.68 12.94
CA GLU A 149 12.43 -6.08 12.78
C GLU A 149 12.27 -6.49 11.31
N ILE A 150 11.67 -5.62 10.48
CA ILE A 150 11.57 -5.83 9.04
C ILE A 150 12.96 -5.98 8.40
N SER A 151 13.90 -5.08 8.73
CA SER A 151 15.25 -5.11 8.17
C SER A 151 16.04 -6.36 8.62
N ARG A 152 15.72 -6.92 9.79
CA ARG A 152 16.31 -8.17 10.29
C ARG A 152 15.81 -9.39 9.52
N VAL A 153 14.52 -9.43 9.17
CA VAL A 153 13.87 -10.57 8.50
C VAL A 153 13.99 -10.50 6.97
N TYR A 154 14.03 -9.29 6.41
CA TYR A 154 14.09 -9.04 4.97
C TYR A 154 15.37 -8.28 4.59
N ALA A 155 16.47 -9.01 4.44
CA ALA A 155 17.79 -8.46 4.10
C ALA A 155 17.94 -8.08 2.61
N ARG A 156 16.91 -7.46 2.01
CA ARG A 156 16.85 -7.03 0.60
C ARG A 156 16.18 -5.66 0.48
N PRO A 157 16.36 -4.93 -0.64
CA PRO A 157 15.65 -3.69 -0.89
C PRO A 157 14.14 -3.79 -0.70
N PHE A 158 13.57 -2.86 0.06
CA PHE A 158 12.12 -2.70 0.22
C PHE A 158 11.76 -1.21 0.25
N GLY A 159 10.47 -0.91 0.24
CA GLY A 159 9.98 0.45 0.49
C GLY A 159 8.79 0.47 1.41
N VAL A 160 8.32 1.67 1.70
CA VAL A 160 7.19 1.90 2.62
C VAL A 160 6.14 2.82 2.02
N LYS A 161 4.87 2.57 2.34
CA LYS A 161 3.75 3.48 2.02
C LYS A 161 3.34 4.26 3.25
N LEU A 162 3.52 5.58 3.22
CA LEU A 162 3.30 6.47 4.37
C LEU A 162 1.94 7.18 4.34
N PRO A 163 1.39 7.55 5.52
CA PRO A 163 0.26 8.47 5.57
C PRO A 163 0.73 9.90 5.21
N PRO A 164 -0.19 10.82 4.88
CA PRO A 164 0.17 12.24 4.78
C PRO A 164 0.52 12.80 6.15
N TYR A 165 1.56 13.64 6.23
CA TYR A 165 1.80 14.48 7.40
C TYR A 165 1.44 15.93 7.08
N PHE A 166 1.11 16.70 8.13
CA PHE A 166 0.62 18.07 8.00
C PHE A 166 1.46 19.08 8.77
N ASP A 167 2.55 18.64 9.39
CA ASP A 167 3.45 19.47 10.18
C ASP A 167 4.92 19.22 9.78
N PRO A 168 5.72 20.28 9.52
CA PRO A 168 7.17 20.20 9.30
C PRO A 168 7.93 19.29 10.27
N VAL A 169 7.57 19.32 11.55
CA VAL A 169 8.24 18.51 12.59
C VAL A 169 7.97 17.02 12.38
N HIS A 170 6.77 16.65 11.92
CA HIS A 170 6.45 15.25 11.62
C HIS A 170 7.20 14.74 10.38
N PHE A 171 7.40 15.58 9.36
CA PHE A 171 8.23 15.22 8.21
C PHE A 171 9.67 14.95 8.65
N ALA A 172 10.25 15.82 9.49
CA ALA A 172 11.61 15.65 10.01
C ALA A 172 11.75 14.39 10.88
N ALA A 173 10.78 14.13 11.76
CA ALA A 173 10.77 12.96 12.63
C ALA A 173 10.71 11.65 11.83
N MET A 174 9.77 11.53 10.89
CA MET A 174 9.67 10.33 10.06
C MET A 174 10.90 10.19 9.13
N ALA A 175 11.40 11.27 8.53
CA ALA A 175 12.62 11.20 7.72
C ALA A 175 13.83 10.70 8.52
N ALA A 176 13.99 11.13 9.77
CA ALA A 176 15.04 10.64 10.65
C ALA A 176 14.92 9.13 10.92
N VAL A 177 13.69 8.63 11.13
CA VAL A 177 13.42 7.19 11.25
C VAL A 177 13.81 6.45 9.97
N LEU A 178 13.30 6.86 8.80
CA LEU A 178 13.53 6.17 7.53
C LEU A 178 15.02 6.13 7.14
N ASN A 179 15.76 7.23 7.37
CA ASN A 179 17.19 7.32 7.06
C ASN A 179 18.07 6.37 7.90
N GLY A 180 17.53 5.81 8.99
CA GLY A 180 18.20 4.80 9.80
C GLY A 180 18.26 3.40 9.17
N PHE A 181 17.58 3.16 8.05
CA PHE A 181 17.41 1.82 7.47
C PHE A 181 17.98 1.75 6.02
N PRO A 182 19.22 1.29 5.83
CA PRO A 182 19.89 1.29 4.52
C PRO A 182 19.19 0.47 3.41
N LEU A 183 18.47 -0.58 3.81
CA LEU A 183 17.71 -1.45 2.90
C LEU A 183 16.35 -0.87 2.51
N LEU A 184 15.89 0.19 3.18
CA LEU A 184 14.73 0.95 2.75
C LEU A 184 15.18 1.84 1.59
N ARG A 185 14.70 1.53 0.38
CA ARG A 185 15.16 2.18 -0.85
C ARG A 185 14.15 3.14 -1.46
N PHE A 186 12.89 3.07 -1.03
CA PHE A 186 11.87 4.01 -1.48
C PHE A 186 10.78 4.28 -0.44
N VAL A 187 10.14 5.43 -0.63
CA VAL A 187 9.04 5.91 0.20
C VAL A 187 7.94 6.35 -0.76
N THR A 188 6.78 5.73 -0.65
CA THR A 188 5.59 6.11 -1.40
C THR A 188 4.78 7.10 -0.57
N CYS A 189 4.70 8.35 -1.04
CA CYS A 189 3.91 9.43 -0.45
C CYS A 189 2.80 9.82 -1.45
N ILE A 190 1.52 9.75 -1.12
CA ILE A 190 0.87 9.44 0.17
C ILE A 190 -0.15 8.30 0.02
N ASN A 191 -0.54 7.70 1.14
CA ASN A 191 -1.82 7.02 1.24
C ASN A 191 -2.96 8.06 1.33
N SER A 192 -4.23 7.61 1.34
CA SER A 192 -5.38 8.50 1.45
C SER A 192 -5.30 9.43 2.65
N VAL A 193 -5.80 10.66 2.52
CA VAL A 193 -6.03 11.55 3.67
C VAL A 193 -7.09 10.92 4.56
N GLY A 194 -6.69 10.46 5.75
CA GLY A 194 -7.50 9.58 6.58
C GLY A 194 -8.66 10.29 7.28
N ASN A 195 -9.76 9.55 7.45
CA ASN A 195 -10.93 9.93 8.25
C ASN A 195 -11.63 11.22 7.83
N GLY A 196 -11.67 11.51 6.54
CA GLY A 196 -12.61 12.50 5.99
C GLY A 196 -14.05 11.99 6.08
N LEU A 197 -15.00 12.92 5.98
CA LEU A 197 -16.44 12.65 5.93
C LEU A 197 -17.02 13.34 4.70
N VAL A 198 -17.79 12.60 3.92
CA VAL A 198 -18.57 13.16 2.81
C VAL A 198 -20.05 12.93 3.14
N ILE A 199 -20.82 14.00 3.04
CA ILE A 199 -22.25 14.04 3.32
C ILE A 199 -22.99 14.27 2.00
N ASP A 200 -24.01 13.47 1.76
CA ASP A 200 -24.96 13.67 0.68
C ASP A 200 -26.05 14.62 1.17
N LEU A 201 -26.19 15.78 0.54
CA LEU A 201 -27.05 16.87 1.03
C LEU A 201 -28.54 16.54 0.88
N ASP A 202 -28.93 15.70 -0.08
CA ASP A 202 -30.33 15.35 -0.31
C ASP A 202 -30.82 14.33 0.73
N SER A 203 -29.95 13.40 1.12
CA SER A 203 -30.27 12.38 2.13
C SER A 203 -29.84 12.73 3.55
N GLU A 204 -29.12 13.84 3.72
CA GLU A 204 -28.51 14.30 4.98
C GLU A 204 -27.67 13.21 5.68
N ALA A 205 -27.06 12.33 4.90
CA ALA A 205 -26.42 11.12 5.39
C ALA A 205 -24.99 10.96 4.85
N ALA A 206 -24.17 10.20 5.59
CA ALA A 206 -22.85 9.81 5.13
C ALA A 206 -22.93 8.87 3.93
N VAL A 207 -21.97 9.02 3.01
CA VAL A 207 -22.00 8.33 1.71
C VAL A 207 -21.42 6.92 1.71
N ILE A 208 -20.82 6.49 2.83
CA ILE A 208 -20.30 5.14 3.04
C ILE A 208 -20.74 4.61 4.42
N LYS A 209 -20.90 3.29 4.52
CA LYS A 209 -21.41 2.61 5.72
C LYS A 209 -20.37 2.45 6.84
N PRO A 210 -19.11 2.05 6.57
CA PRO A 210 -18.16 1.80 7.65
C PRO A 210 -17.85 3.04 8.49
N LYS A 211 -17.54 2.84 9.77
CA LYS A 211 -17.04 3.89 10.67
C LYS A 211 -17.91 5.16 10.71
N GLY A 212 -19.24 5.00 10.61
CA GLY A 212 -20.18 6.13 10.62
C GLY A 212 -19.98 7.12 9.47
N GLY A 213 -19.41 6.68 8.34
CA GLY A 213 -19.13 7.55 7.19
C GLY A 213 -17.66 7.95 7.02
N LEU A 214 -16.82 7.72 8.03
CA LEU A 214 -15.43 8.13 7.99
C LEU A 214 -14.60 7.22 7.07
N GLY A 215 -13.88 7.83 6.14
CA GLY A 215 -13.07 7.13 5.15
C GLY A 215 -11.81 7.90 4.74
N GLY A 216 -10.95 7.25 3.98
CA GLY A 216 -9.81 7.88 3.33
C GLY A 216 -10.24 8.64 2.08
N LEU A 217 -9.77 9.88 1.94
CA LEU A 217 -9.96 10.72 0.77
C LEU A 217 -8.82 10.52 -0.23
N GLY A 218 -9.15 10.48 -1.52
CA GLY A 218 -8.21 10.48 -2.64
C GLY A 218 -8.72 11.36 -3.78
N GLY A 219 -7.84 11.74 -4.72
CA GLY A 219 -8.17 12.52 -5.91
C GLY A 219 -7.95 11.72 -7.20
N ASP A 220 -8.57 12.20 -8.29
CA ASP A 220 -8.39 11.69 -9.66
C ASP A 220 -7.17 12.32 -10.33
#